data_AF-A0A925P3T8-F1
#
_entry.id   AF-A0A925P3T8-F1
#
_cell.length_a   1.000
_cell.length_b   1.000
_cell.length_c   1.000
_cell.angle_alpha   90.00
_cell.angle_beta   90.00
_cell.angle_gamma   90.00
#
_symmetry.space_group_name_H-M   'P 1'
#
loop_
_entity.id
_entity.type
_entity.pdbx_description
1 polymer ?
#
loop_
_entity_poly.entity_id
_entity_poly.type
_entity_poly.pdbx_seq_one_letter_code
_entity_poly.pdbx_strand_id
1 'polypeptide(L)'
;ATTLRHVHTATVNDWSAILWHDGKFHESKQYPRLEILDRVGGGDSFASGLQFGFLEFNDGQKAVEYGAAHGALASTTPGDTSMATRKEVEKTIGGGGARVVR
;
A
#
# COMPACT_ATOMS: atom_id res chain seq x y z
N ALA A 1 -2.03 -12.89 2.57
CA ALA A 1 -1.41 -11.61 2.91
C ALA A 1 -2.29 -10.85 3.90
N THR A 2 -1.73 -9.96 4.72
CA THR A 2 -2.50 -9.10 5.62
C THR A 2 -1.81 -7.75 5.79
N THR A 3 -2.58 -6.68 6.03
CA THR A 3 -2.05 -5.37 6.38
C THR A 3 -1.75 -5.30 7.87
N LEU A 4 -0.61 -4.71 8.24
CA LEU A 4 -0.27 -4.37 9.61
C LEU A 4 -0.56 -2.88 9.82
N ARG A 5 -1.30 -2.57 10.89
CA ARG A 5 -1.67 -1.19 11.23
C ARG A 5 -1.43 -0.95 12.71
N HIS A 6 -0.69 0.10 13.03
CA HIS A 6 -0.55 0.57 14.40
C HIS A 6 -1.17 1.96 14.49
N VAL A 7 -2.25 2.07 15.28
CA VAL A 7 -3.03 3.31 15.38
C VAL A 7 -2.40 4.24 16.42
N HIS A 8 -1.92 5.40 15.99
CA HIS A 8 -1.47 6.46 16.91
C HIS A 8 -2.64 7.41 17.24
N THR A 9 -3.40 7.79 16.22
CA THR A 9 -4.64 8.56 16.35
C THR A 9 -5.65 8.10 15.30
N ALA A 10 -6.89 8.61 15.33
CA ALA A 10 -7.90 8.29 14.32
C ALA A 10 -7.46 8.63 12.88
N THR A 11 -6.52 9.57 12.72
CA THR A 11 -6.04 10.08 11.42
C THR A 11 -4.56 9.80 11.18
N VAL A 12 -3.85 9.12 12.09
CA VAL A 12 -2.42 8.82 11.96
C VAL A 12 -2.16 7.38 12.37
N ASN A 13 -1.73 6.56 11.42
CA ASN A 13 -1.41 5.14 11.64
C ASN A 13 -0.05 4.80 11.05
N ASP A 14 0.69 3.88 11.65
CA ASP A 14 1.70 3.14 10.90
C ASP A 14 0.99 2.14 9.98
N TRP A 15 1.49 2.02 8.76
CA TRP A 15 0.94 1.12 7.75
C TRP A 15 2.04 0.27 7.13
N SER A 16 1.81 -1.04 7.02
CA SER A 16 2.61 -1.95 6.21
C SER A 16 1.78 -3.20 5.88
N ALA A 17 2.39 -4.18 5.21
CA ALA A 17 1.77 -5.46 4.95
C ALA A 17 2.79 -6.60 4.96
N ILE A 18 2.28 -7.80 5.24
CA ILE A 18 3.03 -9.04 5.16
C ILE A 18 2.31 -10.05 4.27
N LEU A 19 3.09 -10.84 3.55
CA LEU A 19 2.62 -11.91 2.68
C LEU A 19 3.41 -13.18 3.01
N TRP A 20 2.70 -14.29 3.21
CA TRP A 20 3.28 -15.62 3.18
C TRP A 20 3.05 -16.22 1.80
N HIS A 21 4.14 -16.57 1.10
CA HIS A 21 4.09 -17.16 -0.23
C HIS A 21 5.31 -18.07 -0.43
N ASP A 22 5.12 -19.24 -1.03
CA ASP A 22 6.18 -20.21 -1.33
C ASP A 22 7.14 -20.52 -0.16
N GLY A 23 6.57 -20.69 1.04
CA GLY A 23 7.33 -21.04 2.23
C GLY A 23 8.16 -19.88 2.81
N LYS A 24 7.94 -18.64 2.35
CA LYS A 24 8.68 -17.46 2.79
C LYS A 24 7.73 -16.33 3.17
N PHE A 25 8.17 -15.52 4.15
CA PHE A 25 7.57 -14.23 4.43
C PHE A 25 8.15 -13.16 3.51
N HIS A 26 7.27 -12.31 3.00
CA HIS A 26 7.55 -11.09 2.28
C HIS A 26 6.94 -9.93 3.06
N GLU A 27 7.74 -8.92 3.35
CA GLU A 27 7.30 -7.73 4.09
C GLU A 27 7.35 -6.54 3.14
N SER A 28 6.30 -5.74 3.11
CA SER A 28 6.32 -4.49 2.35
C SER A 28 7.20 -3.45 3.05
N LYS A 29 7.45 -2.37 2.34
CA LYS A 29 7.85 -1.12 2.95
C LYS A 29 6.90 -0.72 4.10
N GLN A 30 7.49 -0.12 5.12
CA GLN A 30 6.77 0.49 6.23
C GLN A 30 6.51 1.97 5.94
N TYR A 31 5.29 2.40 6.22
CA TYR A 31 4.81 3.78 6.10
C TYR A 31 4.48 4.27 7.51
N PRO A 32 5.49 4.76 8.27
CA PRO A 32 5.29 5.21 9.64
C PRO A 32 4.50 6.53 9.65
N ARG A 33 3.59 6.67 10.61
CA ARG A 33 2.73 7.86 10.79
C ARG A 33 2.06 8.33 9.48
N LEU A 34 1.54 7.39 8.70
CA LEU A 34 0.71 7.70 7.53
C LEU A 34 -0.50 8.53 7.97
N GLU A 35 -0.63 9.72 7.39
CA GLU A 35 -1.82 10.55 7.56
C GLU A 35 -2.96 9.97 6.74
N ILE A 36 -4.09 9.73 7.40
CA ILE A 36 -5.27 9.12 6.81
C ILE A 36 -6.32 10.20 6.65
N LEU A 37 -6.76 10.38 5.41
CA LEU A 37 -7.90 11.22 5.08
C LEU A 37 -9.21 10.43 5.18
N ASP A 38 -9.24 9.24 4.59
CA ASP A 38 -10.36 8.30 4.64
C ASP A 38 -9.84 6.87 4.84
N ARG A 39 -10.51 6.08 5.67
CA ARG A 39 -10.12 4.68 5.95
C ARG A 39 -10.78 3.68 5.01
N VAL A 40 -11.82 4.10 4.31
CA VAL A 40 -12.57 3.27 3.36
C VAL A 40 -11.70 3.00 2.13
N GLY A 41 -11.80 1.81 1.53
CA GLY A 41 -11.07 1.46 0.31
C GLY A 41 -9.59 1.09 0.46
N GLY A 42 -8.95 1.36 1.61
CA GLY A 42 -7.54 0.99 1.83
C GLY A 42 -7.27 -0.52 1.78
N GLY A 43 -8.25 -1.34 2.21
CA GLY A 43 -8.17 -2.81 2.14
C GLY A 43 -8.36 -3.36 0.74
N ASP A 44 -9.35 -2.85 0.00
CA ASP A 44 -9.64 -3.26 -1.37
C ASP A 44 -8.53 -2.81 -2.34
N SER A 45 -7.98 -1.62 -2.10
CA SER A 45 -6.79 -1.12 -2.80
C SER A 45 -5.57 -1.98 -2.50
N PHE A 46 -5.38 -2.43 -1.25
CA PHE A 46 -4.33 -3.41 -0.94
C PHE A 46 -4.51 -4.72 -1.70
N ALA A 47 -5.73 -5.26 -1.73
CA ALA A 47 -6.02 -6.52 -2.40
C ALA A 47 -5.80 -6.43 -3.92
N SER A 48 -6.25 -5.34 -4.55
CA SER A 48 -6.07 -5.11 -5.99
C SER A 48 -4.59 -4.89 -6.36
N GLY A 49 -3.84 -4.10 -5.58
CA GLY A 49 -2.40 -3.93 -5.77
C GLY A 49 -1.62 -5.25 -5.60
N LEU A 50 -2.00 -6.07 -4.61
CA LEU A 50 -1.40 -7.40 -4.41
C LEU A 50 -1.63 -8.32 -5.62
N GLN A 51 -2.87 -8.39 -6.11
CA GLN A 51 -3.22 -9.18 -7.30
C GLN A 51 -2.47 -8.69 -8.54
N PHE A 52 -2.40 -7.36 -8.74
CA PHE A 52 -1.64 -6.76 -9.83
C PHE A 52 -0.17 -7.20 -9.80
N GLY A 53 0.50 -7.15 -8.64
CA GLY A 53 1.90 -7.53 -8.56
C GLY A 53 2.16 -9.01 -8.87
N PHE A 54 1.23 -9.90 -8.53
CA PHE A 54 1.29 -11.31 -8.95
C PHE A 54 1.04 -11.48 -10.44
N LEU A 55 0.02 -10.82 -11.00
CA LEU A 55 -0.34 -10.97 -12.41
C LEU A 55 0.75 -10.41 -13.35
N GLU A 56 1.34 -9.27 -12.99
CA GLU A 56 2.33 -8.59 -13.82
C GLU A 56 3.74 -9.19 -13.68
N PHE A 57 4.13 -9.56 -12.45
CA PHE A 57 5.51 -9.94 -12.16
C PHE A 57 5.69 -11.35 -11.61
N ASN A 58 4.60 -11.99 -11.16
CA ASN A 58 4.61 -13.29 -10.50
C ASN A 58 5.68 -13.37 -9.37
N ASP A 59 5.77 -12.32 -8.57
CA ASP A 59 6.78 -12.16 -7.53
C ASP A 59 6.12 -11.71 -6.22
N GLY A 60 6.30 -12.48 -5.15
CA GLY A 60 5.68 -12.23 -3.85
C GLY A 60 6.14 -10.92 -3.19
N GLN A 61 7.40 -10.52 -3.37
CA GLN A 61 7.90 -9.26 -2.81
C GLN A 61 7.26 -8.07 -3.54
N LYS A 62 7.24 -8.09 -4.87
CA LYS A 62 6.56 -7.04 -5.64
C LYS A 62 5.07 -7.02 -5.31
N ALA A 63 4.41 -8.16 -5.22
CA ALA A 63 3.01 -8.22 -4.85
C ALA A 63 2.73 -7.50 -3.52
N VAL A 64 3.50 -7.80 -2.46
CA VAL A 64 3.27 -7.15 -1.16
C VAL A 64 3.58 -5.65 -1.17
N GLU A 65 4.58 -5.21 -1.95
CA GLU A 65 4.91 -3.79 -2.13
C GLU A 65 3.80 -3.02 -2.88
N TYR A 66 3.30 -3.57 -4.00
CA TYR A 66 2.21 -2.94 -4.76
C TYR A 66 0.93 -2.86 -3.94
N GLY A 67 0.57 -3.92 -3.21
CA GLY A 67 -0.56 -3.89 -2.30
C GLY A 67 -0.40 -2.81 -1.23
N ALA A 68 0.73 -2.79 -0.51
CA ALA A 68 0.93 -1.85 0.58
C ALA A 68 0.94 -0.39 0.10
N ALA A 69 1.62 -0.10 -1.01
CA ALA A 69 1.69 1.24 -1.58
C ALA A 69 0.31 1.73 -2.06
N HIS A 70 -0.47 0.85 -2.72
CA HIS A 70 -1.79 1.21 -3.21
C HIS A 70 -2.78 1.45 -2.07
N GLY A 71 -2.80 0.58 -1.05
CA GLY A 71 -3.62 0.78 0.14
C GLY A 71 -3.26 2.05 0.93
N ALA A 72 -1.97 2.38 1.01
CA ALA A 72 -1.51 3.63 1.62
C ALA A 72 -2.00 4.86 0.85
N LEU A 73 -1.86 4.87 -0.49
CA LEU A 73 -2.33 5.97 -1.33
C LEU A 73 -3.85 6.14 -1.25
N ALA A 74 -4.61 5.05 -1.30
CA ALA A 74 -6.07 5.08 -1.20
C ALA A 74 -6.53 5.72 0.12
N SER A 75 -5.83 5.41 1.22
CA SER A 75 -6.13 5.98 2.54
C SER A 75 -5.87 7.49 2.64
N THR A 76 -5.16 8.07 1.66
CA THR A 76 -4.88 9.51 1.56
C THR A 76 -5.83 10.25 0.61
N THR A 77 -6.77 9.54 -0.01
CA THR A 77 -7.78 10.10 -0.93
C THR A 77 -9.18 9.96 -0.36
N PRO A 78 -10.13 10.85 -0.71
CA PRO A 78 -11.50 10.75 -0.23
C PRO A 78 -12.27 9.63 -0.93
N GLY A 79 -13.05 8.86 -0.17
CA GLY A 79 -13.93 7.81 -0.69
C GLY A 79 -13.27 6.45 -0.86
N ASP A 80 -14.06 5.50 -1.36
CA ASP A 80 -13.69 4.08 -1.48
C ASP A 80 -12.85 3.77 -2.73
N THR A 81 -13.13 4.48 -3.83
CA THR A 81 -12.45 4.27 -5.11
C THR A 81 -11.10 4.99 -5.10
N SER A 82 -10.02 4.22 -5.15
CA SER A 82 -8.68 4.76 -5.34
C SER A 82 -8.56 5.52 -6.67
N MET A 83 -8.10 6.77 -6.59
CA MET A 83 -7.66 7.58 -7.74
C MET A 83 -6.17 7.40 -8.08
N ALA A 84 -5.47 6.51 -7.36
CA ALA A 84 -4.04 6.27 -7.56
C ALA A 84 -3.75 5.65 -8.93
N THR A 85 -2.76 6.22 -9.61
CA THR A 85 -2.22 5.70 -10.87
C THR A 85 -1.08 4.71 -10.61
N ARG A 86 -0.85 3.78 -11.56
CA ARG A 86 0.30 2.86 -11.51
C ARG A 86 1.63 3.59 -11.25
N LYS A 87 1.82 4.75 -11.88
CA LYS A 87 3.02 5.58 -11.75
C LYS A 87 3.20 6.11 -10.32
N GLU A 88 2.13 6.49 -9.63
CA GLU A 88 2.18 6.94 -8.24
C GLU A 88 2.47 5.79 -7.28
N VAL A 89 1.89 4.62 -7.53
CA VAL A 89 2.18 3.39 -6.77
C VAL A 89 3.66 3.04 -6.89
N GLU A 90 4.19 2.97 -8.11
CA GLU A 90 5.61 2.65 -8.37
C GLU A 90 6.57 3.67 -7.75
N LYS A 91 6.21 4.97 -7.80
CA LYS A 91 6.98 6.01 -7.12
C LYS A 91 7.00 5.82 -5.60
N THR A 92 5.85 5.45 -5.03
CA THR A 92 5.68 5.20 -3.59
C THR A 92 6.50 3.99 -3.13
N ILE A 93 6.51 2.91 -3.91
CA ILE A 93 7.38 1.72 -3.70
C ILE A 93 8.85 2.13 -3.76
N GLY A 94 9.25 2.86 -4.81
CA GLY A 94 10.63 3.31 -5.02
C GLY A 94 11.17 4.31 -3.98
N GLY A 95 10.33 4.74 -3.03
CA GLY A 95 10.74 5.60 -1.92
C GLY A 95 11.01 7.05 -2.29
N GLY A 96 10.50 7.50 -3.42
CA GLY A 96 10.37 8.93 -3.67
C GLY A 96 9.37 9.50 -2.68
N GLY A 97 9.84 10.29 -1.71
CA GLY A 97 8.96 11.07 -0.84
C GLY A 97 7.90 11.82 -1.68
N ALA A 98 6.77 12.13 -1.05
CA ALA A 98 5.69 12.93 -1.62
C ALA A 98 6.13 14.40 -1.86
N ARG A 99 7.24 14.59 -2.57
CA ARG A 99 7.65 15.87 -3.15
C ARG A 99 6.87 15.99 -4.45
N VAL A 100 6.07 17.05 -4.49
CA VAL A 100 5.26 17.52 -5.63
C VAL A 100 5.93 17.14 -6.95
N VAL A 101 5.24 16.33 -7.75
CA VAL A 101 5.56 16.17 -9.17
C VAL A 101 4.80 17.28 -9.87
N ARG A 102 5.51 18.30 -10.36
CA ARG A 102 4.96 19.22 -11.36
C ARG A 102 5.06 18.58 -12.73
#